data_AF-A0A7Y4SU56-F1
#
_entry.id   AF-A0A7Y4SU56-F1
#
_cell.length_a   1.000
_cell.length_b   1.000
_cell.length_c   1.000
_cell.angle_alpha   90.00
_cell.angle_beta   90.00
_cell.angle_gamma   90.00
#
_symmetry.space_group_name_H-M   'P 1'
#
loop_
_entity.id
_entity.type
_entity.pdbx_description
1 polymer ?
#
loop_
_entity_poly.entity_id
_entity_poly.type
_entity_poly.pdbx_seq_one_letter_code
_entity_poly.pdbx_strand_id
1 'polypeptide(L)'
;MGDKHELTSMTVSLPSTQKDYVREQPAATGCSTPSEYIRRLIHADQKAHEQEALERKVLEGLDSPAREMTSKEWSKLRQRLKSKLKPTKRRKAR
;
A
#
# COMPACT_ATOMS: atom_id res chain seq x y z
N MET A 1 -16.77 7.73 1.23
CA MET A 1 -16.30 9.08 0.85
C MET A 1 -15.11 8.85 -0.04
N GLY A 2 -15.29 8.85 -1.35
CA GLY A 2 -14.16 8.66 -2.27
C GLY A 2 -13.26 9.88 -2.18
N ASP A 3 -11.98 9.66 -1.92
CA ASP A 3 -10.97 10.71 -2.01
C ASP A 3 -11.10 11.35 -3.39
N LYS A 4 -11.50 12.63 -3.43
CA LYS A 4 -11.34 13.45 -4.63
C LYS A 4 -9.83 13.52 -4.84
N HIS A 5 -9.29 12.66 -5.71
CA HIS A 5 -7.87 12.72 -6.04
C HIS A 5 -7.59 14.09 -6.64
N GLU A 6 -6.97 14.95 -5.83
CA GLU A 6 -6.41 16.21 -6.27
C GLU A 6 -5.32 15.88 -7.29
N LEU A 7 -5.55 16.25 -8.55
CA LEU A 7 -4.57 16.08 -9.61
C LEU A 7 -3.58 17.23 -9.54
N THR A 8 -2.35 16.92 -9.12
CA THR A 8 -1.23 17.86 -9.13
C THR A 8 -0.30 17.56 -10.30
N SER A 9 0.45 18.57 -10.76
CA SER A 9 1.42 18.42 -11.85
C SER A 9 2.83 18.21 -11.30
N MET A 10 3.60 17.37 -11.98
CA MET A 10 5.01 17.12 -11.70
C MET A 10 5.74 17.03 -13.04
N THR A 11 6.87 17.74 -13.17
CA THR A 11 7.72 17.68 -14.36
C THR A 11 8.83 16.67 -14.14
N VAL A 12 9.00 15.75 -15.08
CA VAL A 12 10.06 14.73 -15.05
C VAL A 12 10.88 14.83 -16.32
N SER A 13 12.20 14.88 -16.19
CA SER A 13 13.13 14.81 -17.32
C SER A 13 13.37 13.35 -17.70
N LEU A 14 13.19 13.04 -18.97
CA LEU A 14 13.41 11.71 -19.53
C LEU A 14 14.41 11.81 -20.70
N PRO A 15 15.28 10.80 -20.91
CA PRO A 15 15.99 10.63 -22.17
C PRO A 15 15.01 10.65 -23.36
N SER A 16 15.46 11.13 -24.52
CA SER A 16 14.63 11.21 -25.73
C SER A 16 13.97 9.87 -26.07
N THR A 17 14.74 8.78 -25.99
CA THR A 17 14.25 7.42 -26.25
C THR A 17 13.10 7.00 -25.33
N GLN A 18 13.15 7.36 -24.05
CA GLN A 18 12.08 7.06 -23.10
C GLN A 18 10.85 7.94 -23.32
N LYS A 19 11.05 9.21 -23.69
CA LYS A 19 9.96 10.13 -24.03
C LYS A 19 9.19 9.64 -25.26
N ASP A 20 9.88 9.17 -26.29
CA ASP A 20 9.27 8.65 -27.51
C ASP A 20 8.53 7.34 -27.22
N TYR A 21 9.15 6.43 -26.47
CA TYR A 21 8.48 5.22 -25.98
C TYR A 21 7.15 5.54 -25.28
N VAL A 22 7.16 6.43 -24.28
CA VAL A 22 5.97 6.80 -23.50
C VAL A 22 4.90 7.48 -24.36
N ARG A 23 5.27 8.17 -25.44
CA ARG A 23 4.33 8.80 -26.39
C ARG A 23 3.60 7.80 -27.27
N GLU A 24 4.21 6.65 -27.56
CA GLU A 24 3.63 5.61 -28.42
C GLU A 24 2.73 4.63 -27.65
N GLN A 25 2.96 4.45 -26.34
CA GLN A 25 2.18 3.53 -25.50
C GLN A 25 0.65 3.76 -25.45
N PRO A 26 0.12 5.00 -25.48
CA PRO A 26 -1.32 5.27 -25.56
C PRO A 26 -2.06 4.41 -26.60
N ALA A 27 -1.47 4.21 -27.78
CA ALA A 27 -2.06 3.41 -28.85
C ALA A 27 -2.10 1.90 -28.54
N ALA A 28 -1.15 1.40 -27.75
CA ALA A 28 -1.02 -0.02 -27.41
C ALA A 28 -1.76 -0.41 -26.12
N THR A 29 -1.86 0.49 -25.15
CA THR A 29 -2.38 0.18 -23.80
C THR A 29 -3.79 0.68 -23.53
N GLY A 30 -4.42 1.34 -24.52
CA GLY A 30 -5.74 1.96 -24.40
C GLY A 30 -5.76 3.24 -23.54
N CYS A 31 -4.59 3.82 -23.28
CA CYS A 31 -4.48 5.09 -22.56
C CYS A 31 -4.69 6.24 -23.53
N SER A 32 -5.32 7.33 -23.08
CA SER A 32 -5.60 8.50 -23.91
C SER A 32 -4.43 9.49 -23.98
N THR A 33 -3.56 9.49 -22.96
CA THR A 33 -2.44 10.43 -22.84
C THR A 33 -1.19 9.78 -22.26
N PRO A 34 0.01 10.32 -22.56
CA PRO A 34 1.25 9.90 -21.90
C PRO A 34 1.20 9.98 -20.37
N SER A 35 0.57 11.03 -19.81
CA SER A 35 0.43 11.20 -18.37
C SER A 35 -0.44 10.11 -17.73
N GLU A 36 -1.45 9.61 -18.46
CA GLU A 36 -2.25 8.47 -18.02
C GLU A 36 -1.44 7.18 -18.00
N TYR A 37 -0.64 6.95 -19.04
CA TYR A 37 0.26 5.80 -19.08
C TYR A 37 1.27 5.83 -17.92
N ILE A 38 1.88 6.98 -17.64
CA ILE A 38 2.79 7.15 -16.49
C ILE A 38 2.07 6.87 -15.17
N ARG A 39 0.86 7.39 -14.96
CA ARG A 39 0.08 7.09 -13.75
C ARG A 39 -0.18 5.59 -13.61
N ARG A 40 -0.49 4.90 -14.71
CA ARG A 40 -0.69 3.44 -14.68
C ARG A 40 0.59 2.69 -14.29
N LEU A 41 1.75 3.11 -14.80
CA LEU A 41 3.03 2.54 -14.39
C LEU A 41 3.28 2.72 -12.88
N ILE A 42 3.01 3.92 -12.36
CA ILE A 42 3.15 4.20 -10.92
C ILE A 42 2.23 3.30 -10.08
N HIS A 43 0.97 3.10 -10.49
CA HIS A 43 0.06 2.20 -9.77
C HIS A 43 0.52 0.74 -9.83
N ALA A 44 1.05 0.29 -10.97
CA ALA A 44 1.59 -1.05 -11.11
C ALA A 44 2.82 -1.26 -10.22
N ASP A 45 3.71 -0.28 -10.17
CA ASP A 45 4.91 -0.26 -9.31
C ASP A 45 4.54 -0.29 -7.82
N GLN A 46 3.59 0.55 -7.39
CA GLN A 46 3.06 0.54 -6.03
C GLN A 46 2.51 -0.84 -5.64
N LYS A 47 1.71 -1.45 -6.52
CA LYS A 47 1.15 -2.79 -6.29
C LYS A 47 2.25 -3.85 -6.18
N ALA A 48 3.29 -3.77 -6.99
CA ALA A 48 4.42 -4.69 -6.93
C ALA A 48 5.17 -4.56 -5.58
N HIS A 49 5.41 -3.33 -5.10
CA HIS A 49 6.02 -3.10 -3.80
C HIS A 49 5.16 -3.56 -2.62
N GLU A 50 3.84 -3.35 -2.69
CA GLU A 50 2.91 -3.87 -1.68
C GLU A 50 2.94 -5.40 -1.62
N GLN A 51 3.00 -6.05 -2.78
CA GLN A 51 3.11 -7.49 -2.88
C GLN A 51 4.44 -8.00 -2.30
N GLU A 52 5.57 -7.37 -2.66
CA GLU A 52 6.89 -7.71 -2.12
C GLU A 52 6.93 -7.54 -0.58
N ALA A 53 6.30 -6.49 -0.06
CA ALA A 53 6.22 -6.26 1.38
C ALA A 53 5.35 -7.31 2.09
N LEU A 54 4.28 -7.79 1.45
CA LEU A 54 3.46 -8.89 1.96
C LEU A 54 4.24 -10.19 1.97
N GLU A 55 4.91 -10.54 0.87
CA GLU A 55 5.71 -11.75 0.74
C GLU A 55 6.82 -11.80 1.79
N ARG A 56 7.49 -10.67 2.03
CA ARG A 56 8.50 -10.56 3.09
C ARG A 56 7.94 -10.88 4.48
N LYS A 57 6.73 -10.42 4.80
CA LYS A 57 6.07 -10.73 6.08
C LYS A 57 5.66 -12.20 6.18
N VAL A 58 5.29 -12.81 5.07
CA VAL A 58 4.98 -14.25 5.02
C VAL A 58 6.25 -15.05 5.28
N LEU A 59 7.37 -14.71 4.64
CA LEU A 59 8.66 -15.35 4.89
C LEU A 59 9.10 -15.19 6.35
N GLU A 60 9.00 -13.97 6.90
CA GLU A 60 9.27 -13.73 8.33
C GLU A 60 8.42 -14.61 9.25
N GLY A 61 7.13 -14.79 8.91
CA GLY A 61 6.23 -15.66 9.64
C GLY A 61 6.59 -17.15 9.53
N LEU A 62 7.04 -17.60 8.35
CA LEU A 62 7.48 -18.99 8.12
C LEU A 62 8.79 -19.31 8.85
N ASP A 63 9.70 -18.35 8.92
CA ASP A 63 10.95 -18.48 9.68
C ASP A 63 10.73 -18.36 11.20
N SER A 64 9.55 -17.93 11.63
CA SER A 64 9.21 -17.78 13.04
C SER A 64 8.83 -19.12 13.70
N PRO A 65 9.07 -19.31 15.01
CA PRO A 65 8.67 -20.52 15.71
C PRO A 65 7.16 -20.74 15.67
N ALA A 66 6.73 -21.87 15.10
CA ALA A 66 5.34 -22.28 15.15
C ALA A 66 4.95 -22.74 16.56
N ARG A 67 3.78 -22.30 17.04
CA ARG A 67 3.21 -22.72 18.31
C ARG A 67 1.70 -22.92 18.17
N GLU A 68 1.19 -24.00 18.75
CA GLU A 68 -0.26 -24.20 18.85
C GLU A 68 -0.91 -23.09 19.66
N MET A 69 -1.97 -22.51 19.09
CA MET A 69 -2.69 -21.41 19.69
C MET A 69 -4.06 -21.89 20.15
N THR A 70 -4.22 -22.07 21.46
CA THR A 70 -5.46 -22.60 22.04
C THR A 70 -6.59 -21.55 22.03
N SER A 71 -7.85 -21.99 22.08
CA SER A 71 -9.02 -21.09 22.15
C SER A 71 -8.94 -20.09 23.32
N LYS A 72 -8.40 -20.52 24.47
CA LYS A 72 -8.19 -19.67 25.65
C LYS A 72 -7.14 -18.58 25.40
N GLU A 73 -6.04 -18.91 24.72
CA GLU A 73 -5.00 -17.94 24.34
C GLU A 73 -5.53 -16.91 23.34
N TRP A 74 -6.30 -17.34 22.34
CA TRP A 74 -6.99 -16.44 21.42
C TRP A 74 -7.96 -15.48 22.13
N SER A 75 -8.73 -15.98 23.09
CA SER A 75 -9.65 -15.16 23.89
C SER A 75 -8.89 -14.09 24.70
N LYS A 76 -7.81 -14.49 25.38
CA LYS A 76 -6.95 -13.59 26.17
C LYS A 76 -6.29 -12.53 25.28
N LEU A 77 -5.82 -12.91 24.09
CA LEU A 77 -5.23 -11.97 23.13
C LEU A 77 -6.24 -10.90 22.69
N ARG A 78 -7.45 -11.32 22.29
CA ARG A 78 -8.52 -10.39 21.91
C ARG A 78 -8.92 -9.46 23.05
N GLN A 79 -9.02 -9.97 24.28
CA GLN A 79 -9.33 -9.15 25.45
C GLN A 79 -8.25 -8.08 25.71
N ARG A 80 -6.97 -8.44 25.56
CA ARG A 80 -5.84 -7.51 25.68
C ARG A 80 -5.84 -6.43 24.59
N LEU A 81 -6.19 -6.78 23.35
CA LEU A 81 -6.32 -5.80 22.27
C LEU A 81 -7.47 -4.82 22.55
N LYS A 82 -8.63 -5.33 22.97
CA LYS A 82 -9.78 -4.50 23.34
C LYS A 82 -9.46 -3.55 24.51
N SER A 83 -8.68 -3.99 25.51
CA SER A 83 -8.30 -3.11 26.62
C SER A 83 -7.34 -2.00 26.21
N LYS A 84 -6.45 -2.26 25.23
CA LYS A 84 -5.53 -1.24 24.68
C LYS A 84 -6.23 -0.22 23.77
N LEU A 85 -7.27 -0.67 23.05
CA LEU A 85 -8.06 0.18 22.15
C LEU A 85 -9.13 1.00 22.89
N LYS A 86 -9.42 0.70 24.17
CA LYS A 86 -10.27 1.57 24.97
C LYS A 86 -9.58 2.92 25.12
N PRO A 87 -10.20 4.04 24.69
CA PRO A 87 -9.60 5.35 24.88
C PRO A 87 -9.41 5.55 26.38
N THR A 88 -8.16 5.70 26.80
CA THR A 88 -7.84 6.20 28.13
C THR A 88 -8.53 7.56 28.20
N LYS A 89 -9.64 7.66 28.94
CA LYS A 89 -10.24 8.95 29.30
C LYS A 89 -9.13 9.77 29.93
N ARG A 90 -8.53 10.67 29.15
CA ARG A 90 -7.61 11.69 29.66
C ARG A 90 -8.45 12.45 30.68
N ARG A 91 -8.15 12.23 31.97
CA ARG A 91 -8.66 13.06 33.05
C ARG A 91 -8.21 14.48 32.68
N LYS A 92 -9.15 15.32 32.25
CA LYS A 92 -8.93 16.76 32.24
C LYS A 92 -8.70 17.14 33.70
N ALA A 93 -7.44 17.27 34.08
CA ALA A 93 -7.05 17.96 35.29
C ALA A 93 -7.31 19.44 35.03
N ARG A 94 -8.20 19.98 35.87
CA ARG A 94 -8.42 21.36 36.29
C ARG A 94 -7.75 22.48 35.49
#